data_AF-A0A425XWH0-F1
#
_entry.id   AF-A0A425XWH0-F1
#
_cell.length_a   1.000
_cell.length_b   1.000
_cell.length_c   1.000
_cell.angle_alpha   90.00
_cell.angle_beta   90.00
_cell.angle_gamma   90.00
#
_symmetry.space_group_name_H-M   'P 1'
#
loop_
_entity.id
_entity.type
_entity.pdbx_description
1 polymer ?
#
loop_
_entity_poly.entity_id
_entity_poly.type
_entity_poly.pdbx_seq_one_letter_code
_entity_poly.pdbx_strand_id
1 'polypeptide(L)'
;MGDIELIKVFFNSVKELKKANIIRGDQILGDIAEYLAKEKYNIELNENLREKYFDGKIGDKKVQIKYNGSQKGKNIDIGDTSKYDILILVLYRESLHYPENCVEDFVFYMLEKSKLEKIKTTKLGKRTLTKEKLINYNYEKLD
;
A
#
# COMPACT_ATOMS: atom_id res chain seq x y z
N MET A 1 -5.87 -24.83 -0.17
CA MET A 1 -5.78 -23.52 0.51
C MET A 1 -5.51 -22.51 -0.60
N GLY A 2 -6.36 -21.49 -0.76
CA GLY A 2 -6.13 -20.46 -1.77
C GLY A 2 -5.02 -19.49 -1.35
N ASP A 3 -4.42 -18.78 -2.30
CA ASP A 3 -3.29 -17.86 -2.04
C ASP A 3 -3.63 -16.80 -0.98
N ILE A 4 -4.87 -16.30 -0.98
CA ILE A 4 -5.35 -15.33 0.00
C ILE A 4 -5.41 -15.91 1.42
N GLU A 5 -5.78 -17.18 1.56
CA GLU A 5 -5.83 -17.85 2.85
C GLU A 5 -4.43 -18.08 3.43
N LEU A 6 -3.45 -18.42 2.58
CA LEU A 6 -2.03 -18.48 2.94
C LEU A 6 -1.51 -17.12 3.42
N ILE A 7 -1.85 -16.04 2.70
CA ILE A 7 -1.47 -14.68 3.08
C ILE A 7 -2.06 -14.31 4.45
N LYS A 8 -3.33 -14.63 4.71
CA LYS A 8 -3.96 -14.38 6.02
C LYS A 8 -3.23 -15.10 7.16
N VAL A 9 -2.90 -16.37 6.98
CA VAL A 9 -2.14 -17.16 7.97
C VAL A 9 -0.76 -16.53 8.22
N PHE A 10 -0.08 -16.10 7.16
CA PHE A 10 1.21 -15.42 7.28
C PHE A 10 1.10 -14.09 8.05
N PHE A 11 0.12 -13.25 7.73
CA PHE A 11 -0.09 -11.97 8.41
C PHE A 11 -0.38 -12.14 9.90
N ASN A 12 -1.19 -13.13 10.27
CA ASN A 12 -1.43 -13.47 11.67
C ASN A 12 -0.13 -13.92 12.37
N SER A 13 0.72 -14.69 11.69
CA SER A 13 2.01 -15.11 12.23
C SER A 13 2.95 -13.92 12.44
N VAL A 14 3.07 -13.03 11.44
CA VAL A 14 3.86 -11.79 11.53
C VAL A 14 3.39 -10.90 12.69
N LYS A 15 2.08 -10.78 12.89
CA LYS A 15 1.50 -10.02 14.00
C LYS A 15 1.97 -10.55 15.35
N GLU A 16 1.88 -11.86 15.57
CA GLU A 16 2.29 -12.47 16.84
C GLU A 16 3.81 -12.34 17.06
N LEU A 17 4.63 -12.52 16.01
CA LEU A 17 6.08 -12.31 16.08
C LEU A 17 6.46 -10.86 16.40
N LYS A 18 5.74 -9.87 15.85
CA LYS A 18 5.92 -8.45 16.17
C LYS A 18 5.53 -8.13 17.61
N LYS A 19 4.41 -8.67 18.11
CA LYS A 19 4.00 -8.51 19.51
C LYS A 19 5.05 -9.07 20.48
N ALA A 20 5.67 -10.20 20.12
CA ALA A 20 6.76 -10.80 20.86
C ALA A 20 8.11 -10.07 20.70
N ASN A 21 8.17 -8.97 19.92
CA ASN A 21 9.38 -8.22 19.58
C ASN A 21 10.48 -9.04 18.88
N ILE A 22 10.13 -10.17 18.26
CA ILE A 22 11.06 -11.05 17.55
C ILE A 22 11.45 -10.45 16.19
N ILE A 23 10.48 -9.85 15.50
CA ILE A 23 10.70 -9.17 14.21
C ILE A 23 10.24 -7.72 14.29
N ARG A 24 10.87 -6.86 13.49
CA ARG A 24 10.58 -5.41 13.45
C ARG A 24 10.35 -4.86 12.03
N GLY A 25 10.70 -5.63 11.01
CA GLY A 25 10.64 -5.20 9.61
C GLY A 25 9.30 -5.50 8.93
N ASP A 26 9.01 -4.74 7.89
CA ASP A 26 7.79 -4.84 7.07
C ASP A 26 8.09 -5.26 5.62
N GLN A 27 9.33 -5.62 5.29
CA GLN A 27 9.76 -5.84 3.90
C GLN A 27 8.89 -6.88 3.17
N ILE A 28 8.69 -8.05 3.79
CA ILE A 28 7.84 -9.13 3.24
C ILE A 28 6.38 -8.66 3.06
N LEU A 29 5.90 -7.73 3.90
CA LEU A 29 4.56 -7.18 3.77
C LEU A 29 4.44 -6.25 2.55
N GLY A 30 5.53 -5.59 2.17
CA GLY A 30 5.65 -4.85 0.91
C GLY A 30 5.50 -5.79 -0.29
N ASP A 31 6.28 -6.87 -0.33
CA ASP A 31 6.24 -7.86 -1.42
C ASP A 31 4.83 -8.47 -1.58
N ILE A 32 4.14 -8.74 -0.46
CA ILE A 32 2.76 -9.25 -0.51
C ILE A 32 1.79 -8.18 -1.04
N ALA A 33 1.97 -6.92 -0.67
CA ALA A 33 1.15 -5.84 -1.22
C ALA A 33 1.34 -5.69 -2.73
N GLU A 34 2.57 -5.87 -3.23
CA GLU A 34 2.88 -5.87 -4.66
C GLU A 34 2.19 -7.03 -5.38
N TYR A 35 2.29 -8.24 -4.82
CA TYR A 35 1.58 -9.41 -5.33
C TYR A 35 0.05 -9.19 -5.38
N LEU A 36 -0.56 -8.72 -4.28
CA LEU A 36 -2.00 -8.47 -4.22
C LEU A 36 -2.45 -7.40 -5.22
N ALA A 37 -1.68 -6.33 -5.37
CA ALA A 37 -1.97 -5.27 -6.34
C ALA A 37 -1.83 -5.77 -7.78
N LYS A 38 -0.82 -6.60 -8.06
CA LYS A 38 -0.66 -7.27 -9.35
C LYS A 38 -1.87 -8.11 -9.70
N GLU A 39 -2.32 -8.98 -8.80
CA GLU A 39 -3.47 -9.85 -9.06
C GLU A 39 -4.75 -9.03 -9.29
N LYS A 40 -4.95 -7.96 -8.53
CA LYS A 40 -6.16 -7.12 -8.64
C LYS A 40 -6.19 -6.24 -9.90
N TYR A 41 -5.06 -5.65 -10.27
CA TYR A 41 -5.01 -4.61 -11.32
C TYR A 41 -4.25 -5.05 -12.57
N ASN A 42 -3.87 -6.33 -12.65
CA ASN A 42 -3.08 -6.91 -13.75
C ASN A 42 -1.79 -6.10 -14.03
N ILE A 43 -1.03 -5.84 -12.97
CA ILE A 43 0.19 -5.02 -13.02
C ILE A 43 1.37 -5.86 -13.52
N GLU A 44 2.12 -5.33 -14.47
CA GLU A 44 3.43 -5.85 -14.84
C GLU A 44 4.47 -5.33 -13.84
N LEU A 45 4.78 -6.14 -12.82
CA LEU A 45 5.81 -5.80 -11.82
C LEU A 45 7.21 -5.82 -12.44
N ASN A 46 8.07 -4.91 -12.00
CA ASN A 46 9.47 -4.89 -12.43
C ASN A 46 10.23 -6.10 -11.87
N GLU A 47 11.07 -6.74 -12.68
CA GLU A 47 11.82 -7.95 -12.27
C GLU A 47 12.90 -7.65 -11.22
N ASN A 48 13.38 -6.41 -11.16
CA ASN A 48 14.45 -6.00 -10.28
C ASN A 48 13.94 -5.03 -9.20
N LEU A 49 14.08 -5.44 -7.93
CA LEU A 49 13.88 -4.59 -6.73
C LEU A 49 14.77 -3.32 -6.70
N ARG A 50 15.69 -3.17 -7.66
CA ARG A 50 16.59 -2.01 -7.81
C ARG A 50 16.16 -1.03 -8.89
N GLU A 51 15.06 -1.28 -9.61
CA GLU A 51 14.50 -0.28 -10.51
C GLU A 51 14.05 0.92 -9.68
N LYS A 52 14.69 2.06 -9.94
CA LYS A 52 14.95 3.02 -8.87
C LYS A 52 13.76 3.84 -8.38
N TYR A 53 12.54 3.69 -8.92
CA TYR A 53 11.52 4.73 -8.73
C TYR A 53 10.04 4.33 -8.79
N PHE A 54 9.69 3.12 -9.24
CA PHE A 54 8.31 2.61 -9.30
C PHE A 54 8.35 1.07 -9.31
N ASP A 55 7.24 0.42 -8.98
CA ASP A 55 7.21 -1.03 -8.72
C ASP A 55 6.69 -1.85 -9.91
N GLY A 56 5.93 -1.22 -10.83
CA GLY A 56 5.46 -1.86 -12.05
C GLY A 56 4.69 -0.94 -13.00
N LYS A 57 3.94 -1.51 -13.94
CA LYS A 57 3.14 -0.76 -14.92
C LYS A 57 1.74 -1.32 -15.15
N ILE A 58 0.82 -0.44 -15.52
CA ILE A 58 -0.48 -0.78 -16.13
C ILE A 58 -0.51 -0.12 -17.51
N GLY A 59 -0.29 -0.92 -18.57
CA GLY A 59 0.00 -0.38 -19.89
C GLY A 59 1.25 0.52 -19.85
N ASP A 60 1.15 1.76 -20.34
CA ASP A 60 2.26 2.71 -20.32
C ASP A 60 2.40 3.51 -19.00
N LYS A 61 1.44 3.37 -18.08
CA LYS A 61 1.44 4.14 -16.82
C LYS A 61 2.33 3.47 -15.77
N LYS A 62 3.25 4.24 -15.19
CA LYS A 62 4.11 3.78 -14.08
C LYS A 62 3.34 3.71 -12.78
N VAL A 63 3.47 2.62 -12.05
CA VAL A 63 2.76 2.34 -10.81
C VAL A 63 3.73 2.23 -9.65
N GLN A 64 3.49 2.99 -8.60
CA GLN A 64 4.08 2.76 -7.28
C GLN A 64 3.04 2.11 -6.37
N ILE A 65 3.46 1.08 -5.67
CA ILE A 65 2.69 0.35 -4.68
C ILE A 65 3.25 0.73 -3.29
N LYS A 66 2.35 0.93 -2.34
CA LYS A 66 2.70 1.17 -0.93
C LYS A 66 1.82 0.32 -0.04
N TYR A 67 2.46 -0.28 0.97
CA TYR A 67 1.77 -1.01 2.02
C TYR A 67 1.67 -0.16 3.29
N ASN A 68 0.52 -0.23 3.98
CA ASN A 68 0.43 0.18 5.37
C ASN A 68 -0.50 -0.75 6.17
N GLY A 69 0.04 -1.37 7.21
CA GLY A 69 -0.74 -2.12 8.20
C GLY A 69 -0.40 -1.72 9.63
N SER A 70 0.09 -0.49 9.82
CA SER A 70 0.56 -0.02 11.11
C SER A 70 -0.53 0.76 11.84
N GLN A 71 -0.77 0.42 13.10
CA GLN A 71 -1.56 1.23 14.03
C GLN A 71 -0.81 2.49 14.50
N LYS A 72 0.47 2.61 14.14
CA LYS A 72 1.37 3.69 14.53
C LYS A 72 1.73 4.55 13.32
N GLY A 73 1.76 5.86 13.52
CA GLY A 73 2.07 6.84 12.48
C GLY A 73 0.80 7.42 11.84
N LYS A 74 0.68 8.75 11.85
CA LYS A 74 -0.49 9.46 11.30
C LYS A 74 -0.38 9.77 9.81
N ASN A 75 0.78 9.48 9.23
CA ASN A 75 1.14 9.84 7.86
C ASN A 75 1.70 8.63 7.12
N ILE A 76 1.20 8.38 5.92
CA ILE A 76 1.78 7.44 4.96
C ILE A 76 2.63 8.26 4.00
N ASP A 77 3.94 8.02 3.98
CA ASP A 77 4.86 8.63 3.01
C ASP A 77 4.67 7.97 1.65
N ILE A 78 4.29 8.75 0.65
CA ILE A 78 4.05 8.26 -0.72
C ILE A 78 5.26 8.47 -1.62
N GLY A 79 6.36 9.03 -1.10
CA GLY A 79 7.59 9.27 -1.86
C GLY A 79 7.45 10.35 -2.92
N ASP A 80 8.32 10.29 -3.93
CA ASP A 80 8.38 11.28 -5.01
C ASP A 80 7.37 10.97 -6.13
N THR A 81 6.21 11.62 -6.05
CA THR A 81 5.13 11.49 -7.05
C THR A 81 5.52 11.96 -8.45
N SER A 82 6.69 12.59 -8.66
CA SER A 82 7.17 12.88 -10.02
C SER A 82 7.56 11.63 -10.80
N LYS A 83 7.86 10.52 -10.10
CA LYS A 83 8.45 9.31 -10.68
C LYS A 83 7.47 8.28 -11.22
N TYR A 84 6.22 8.36 -10.81
CA TYR A 84 5.16 7.43 -11.19
C TYR A 84 3.87 8.18 -11.52
N ASP A 85 2.96 7.48 -12.18
CA ASP A 85 1.68 8.01 -12.68
C ASP A 85 0.49 7.56 -11.84
N ILE A 86 0.62 6.39 -11.20
CA ILE A 86 -0.40 5.81 -10.33
C ILE A 86 0.25 5.42 -9.01
N LEU A 87 -0.42 5.74 -7.90
CA LEU A 87 -0.17 5.15 -6.60
C LEU A 87 -1.26 4.11 -6.31
N ILE A 88 -0.85 2.91 -5.95
CA ILE A 88 -1.72 1.90 -5.34
C ILE A 88 -1.32 1.78 -3.87
N LEU A 89 -2.21 2.19 -2.99
CA LEU A 89 -2.02 2.05 -1.55
C LEU A 89 -2.85 0.85 -1.06
N VAL A 90 -2.14 -0.16 -0.57
CA VAL A 90 -2.71 -1.36 0.04
C VAL A 90 -2.72 -1.19 1.55
N LEU A 91 -3.91 -1.18 2.15
CA LEU A 91 -4.06 -1.12 3.59
C LEU A 91 -4.49 -2.48 4.14
N TYR A 92 -3.81 -2.94 5.19
CA TYR A 92 -4.28 -4.05 6.01
C TYR A 92 -5.18 -3.52 7.13
N ARG A 93 -6.15 -4.32 7.59
CA ARG A 93 -7.15 -3.94 8.62
C ARG A 93 -6.62 -3.36 9.92
N GLU A 94 -5.34 -3.59 10.22
CA GLU A 94 -4.67 -3.02 11.39
C GLU A 94 -4.13 -1.61 11.16
N SER A 95 -4.18 -1.09 9.93
CA SER A 95 -3.76 0.27 9.63
C SER A 95 -4.61 1.29 10.40
N LEU A 96 -3.97 2.31 10.98
CA LEU A 96 -4.67 3.49 11.51
C LEU A 96 -5.49 4.21 10.42
N HIS A 97 -5.08 4.06 9.16
CA HIS A 97 -5.68 4.68 7.98
C HIS A 97 -6.81 3.84 7.37
N TYR A 98 -7.08 2.65 7.93
CA TYR A 98 -8.08 1.73 7.40
C TYR A 98 -9.49 2.36 7.43
N PRO A 99 -10.32 2.14 6.39
CA PRO A 99 -11.68 2.65 6.34
C PRO A 99 -12.53 2.13 7.50
N GLU A 100 -13.38 3.01 8.04
CA GLU A 100 -14.36 2.62 9.05
C GLU A 100 -15.44 1.73 8.41
N ASN A 101 -15.93 0.74 9.16
CA ASN A 101 -16.97 -0.20 8.73
C ASN A 101 -16.60 -1.15 7.57
N CYS A 102 -15.31 -1.28 7.22
CA CYS A 102 -14.86 -2.32 6.31
C CYS A 102 -14.47 -3.59 7.09
N VAL A 103 -14.97 -4.74 6.64
CA VAL A 103 -14.74 -6.05 7.29
C VAL A 103 -13.67 -6.90 6.60
N GLU A 104 -13.22 -6.48 5.41
CA GLU A 104 -12.17 -7.17 4.68
C GLU A 104 -10.83 -7.08 5.39
N ASP A 105 -9.89 -7.95 5.02
CA ASP A 105 -8.53 -7.87 5.56
C ASP A 105 -7.71 -6.81 4.82
N PHE A 106 -7.97 -6.60 3.53
CA PHE A 106 -7.24 -5.67 2.67
C PHE A 106 -8.19 -4.73 1.92
N VAL A 107 -7.75 -3.48 1.76
CA VAL A 107 -8.38 -2.51 0.84
C VAL A 107 -7.33 -1.84 -0.02
N PHE A 108 -7.76 -1.41 -1.21
CA PHE A 108 -6.90 -0.82 -2.23
C PHE A 108 -7.39 0.57 -2.57
N TYR A 109 -6.49 1.55 -2.51
CA TYR A 109 -6.74 2.89 -3.02
C TYR A 109 -5.90 3.10 -4.28
N MET A 110 -6.56 3.39 -5.41
CA MET A 110 -5.88 3.77 -6.65
C MET A 110 -5.98 5.29 -6.89
N LEU A 111 -4.83 5.97 -6.86
CA LEU A 111 -4.73 7.41 -7.07
C LEU A 111 -3.89 7.69 -8.31
N GLU A 112 -4.51 8.29 -9.33
CA GLU A 112 -3.82 8.78 -10.50
C GLU A 112 -3.07 10.09 -10.23
N LYS A 113 -2.12 10.42 -11.13
CA LYS A 113 -1.29 11.63 -11.12
C LYS A 113 -2.04 12.90 -10.77
N SER A 114 -3.19 13.11 -11.41
CA SER A 114 -4.05 14.30 -11.21
C SER A 114 -4.54 14.47 -9.77
N LYS A 115 -4.71 13.36 -9.03
CA LYS A 115 -5.01 13.37 -7.59
C LYS A 115 -3.75 13.58 -6.76
N LEU A 116 -2.66 12.92 -7.13
CA LEU A 116 -1.36 12.99 -6.43
C LEU A 116 -0.77 14.41 -6.42
N GLU A 117 -0.90 15.16 -7.51
CA GLU A 117 -0.41 16.53 -7.64
C GLU A 117 -1.13 17.52 -6.71
N LYS A 118 -2.38 17.22 -6.33
CA LYS A 118 -3.16 18.02 -5.38
C LYS A 118 -2.71 17.81 -3.93
N ILE A 119 -1.89 16.78 -3.67
CA ILE A 119 -1.38 16.50 -2.33
C ILE A 119 -0.24 17.47 -2.02
N LYS A 120 -0.52 18.42 -1.11
CA LYS A 120 0.47 19.37 -0.61
C LYS A 120 1.65 18.65 0.05
N THR A 121 2.85 19.16 -0.20
CA THR A 121 4.07 18.77 0.52
C THR A 121 4.04 19.30 1.95
N THR A 122 4.56 18.48 2.86
CA THR A 122 4.82 18.86 4.25
C THR A 122 5.97 19.86 4.33
N LYS A 123 6.17 20.48 5.51
CA LYS A 123 7.31 21.37 5.77
C LYS A 123 8.68 20.72 5.50
N LEU A 124 8.75 19.40 5.55
CA LEU A 124 9.96 18.60 5.28
C LEU A 124 10.06 18.15 3.81
N GLY A 125 9.25 18.70 2.92
CA GLY A 125 9.26 18.38 1.48
C GLY A 125 8.61 17.04 1.12
N LYS A 126 8.12 16.26 2.08
CA LYS A 126 7.48 14.96 1.84
C LYS A 126 6.01 15.11 1.45
N ARG A 127 5.53 14.30 0.52
CA ARG A 127 4.08 14.13 0.28
C ARG A 127 3.56 12.98 1.15
N THR A 128 2.48 13.22 1.89
CA THR A 128 1.91 12.21 2.78
C THR A 128 0.38 12.12 2.66
N LEU A 129 -0.14 10.91 2.84
CA LEU A 129 -1.56 10.63 3.01
C LEU A 129 -1.88 10.44 4.50
N THR A 130 -2.94 11.11 4.97
CA THR A 130 -3.50 10.93 6.32
C THR A 130 -4.87 10.27 6.20
N LYS A 131 -5.44 9.80 7.32
CA LYS A 131 -6.78 9.17 7.31
C LYS A 131 -7.82 10.14 6.75
N GLU A 132 -7.75 11.41 7.16
CA GLU A 132 -8.67 12.47 6.73
C GLU A 132 -8.59 12.73 5.23
N LYS A 133 -7.40 12.61 4.62
CA LYS A 133 -7.25 12.72 3.16
C LYS A 133 -7.87 11.52 2.45
N LEU A 134 -7.66 10.31 2.99
CA LEU A 134 -8.15 9.05 2.41
C LEU A 134 -9.67 8.94 2.38
N ILE A 135 -10.38 9.60 3.28
CA ILE A 135 -11.86 9.67 3.27
C ILE A 135 -12.39 10.29 1.96
N ASN A 136 -11.61 11.11 1.26
CA ASN A 136 -12.02 11.73 0.01
C ASN A 136 -11.76 10.86 -1.23
N TYR A 137 -11.29 9.62 -1.04
CA TYR A 137 -11.02 8.69 -2.12
C TYR A 137 -11.80 7.40 -1.91
N ASN A 138 -12.27 6.82 -3.01
CA ASN A 138 -12.85 5.48 -2.98
C ASN A 138 -11.75 4.45 -2.80
N TYR A 139 -12.06 3.41 -2.04
CA TYR A 139 -11.26 2.20 -1.96
C TYR A 139 -12.03 1.03 -2.59
N GLU A 140 -11.27 0.05 -3.03
CA GLU A 140 -11.77 -1.21 -3.53
C GLU A 140 -11.40 -2.35 -2.58
N LYS A 141 -12.19 -3.42 -2.64
CA LYS A 141 -11.95 -4.66 -1.91
C LYS A 141 -11.24 -5.65 -2.82
N LEU A 142 -10.65 -6.69 -2.23
CA LEU A 142 -10.26 -7.86 -3.00
C LEU A 142 -11.54 -8.64 -3.33
N ASP A 143 -11.68 -9.07 -4.58
CA ASP A 143 -12.85 -9.85 -5.06
C ASP A 143 -12.80 -11.31 -4.58
#